data_AF-A0A920VE47-F1
#
_entry.id   AF-A0A920VE47-F1
#
_cell.length_a   1.000
_cell.length_b   1.000
_cell.length_c   1.000
_cell.angle_alpha   90.00
_cell.angle_beta   90.00
_cell.angle_gamma   90.00
#
_symmetry.space_group_name_H-M   'P 1'
#
loop_
_entity.id
_entity.type
_entity.pdbx_description
1 polymer ?
#
loop_
_entity_poly.entity_id
_entity_poly.type
_entity_poly.pdbx_seq_one_letter_code
_entity_poly.pdbx_strand_id
1 'polypeptide(L)'
;MSISFHCKCLIPTTLSAGEFNMGGGNVIDDEAGHKIRVRHRRLYADLIVLDPVMTEGTPDWLWLSTGVKALDHCIERLYTTGNQPAIDAPVLAAAEMIFTHLPKSRESDNDSEARLQCLIAAWMSMMGAPNFATGLSHAIGHILGVKYSVGHGYTSCVTQPYVMEFNRAVSADKQALLARSAGLNTRGMSAETSAEAVARAVDDFVLGMGLPTASGTWRFPSLIFRRSHDWF
;
A
#
# COMPACT_ATOMS: atom_id res chain seq x y z
N MET A 1 -1.50 -25.51 33.21
CA MET A 1 -2.16 -24.32 32.63
C MET A 1 -2.31 -24.59 31.14
N SER A 2 -3.50 -24.97 30.67
CA SER A 2 -3.73 -25.29 29.25
C SER A 2 -3.79 -23.97 28.48
N ILE A 3 -2.82 -23.75 27.58
CA ILE A 3 -2.87 -22.61 26.66
C ILE A 3 -3.69 -23.08 25.46
N SER A 4 -4.97 -22.71 25.41
CA SER A 4 -5.79 -22.97 24.22
C SER A 4 -5.24 -22.15 23.04
N PHE A 5 -4.73 -22.84 22.03
CA PHE A 5 -4.35 -22.24 20.76
C PHE A 5 -5.63 -21.98 19.95
N HIS A 6 -6.04 -20.71 19.89
CA HIS A 6 -7.10 -20.30 18.98
C HIS A 6 -6.46 -20.07 17.60
N CYS A 7 -6.88 -20.85 16.61
CA CYS A 7 -6.52 -20.64 15.21
C CYS A 7 -7.08 -19.29 14.74
N LYS A 8 -6.23 -18.41 14.20
CA LYS A 8 -6.59 -17.09 13.70
C LYS A 8 -6.62 -17.15 12.17
N CYS A 9 -7.84 -17.26 11.64
CA CYS A 9 -8.12 -17.17 10.21
C CYS A 9 -8.48 -15.72 9.86
N LEU A 10 -7.79 -15.13 8.88
CA LEU A 10 -8.07 -13.80 8.38
C LEU A 10 -8.53 -13.88 6.91
N ILE A 11 -9.57 -13.11 6.60
CA ILE A 11 -10.15 -12.99 5.26
C ILE A 11 -10.15 -11.50 4.92
N PRO A 12 -9.11 -10.99 4.24
CA PRO A 12 -9.02 -9.58 3.93
C PRO A 12 -10.11 -9.16 2.94
N THR A 13 -10.80 -8.07 3.27
CA THR A 13 -11.81 -7.42 2.40
C THR A 13 -11.25 -6.15 1.75
N THR A 14 -10.00 -5.79 2.04
CA THR A 14 -9.32 -4.61 1.49
C THR A 14 -7.89 -4.98 1.08
N LEU A 15 -7.23 -4.10 0.32
CA LEU A 15 -5.87 -4.31 -0.17
C LEU A 15 -4.80 -3.76 0.79
N SER A 16 -5.14 -3.55 2.07
CA SER A 16 -4.22 -2.94 3.03
C SER A 16 -3.04 -3.83 3.44
N ALA A 17 -3.16 -5.14 3.16
CA ALA A 17 -2.16 -6.17 3.45
C ALA A 17 -1.77 -6.26 4.94
N GLY A 18 -2.66 -5.81 5.83
CA GLY A 18 -2.41 -5.72 7.27
C GLY A 18 -2.15 -7.08 7.91
N GLU A 19 -2.84 -8.11 7.41
CA GLU A 19 -2.79 -9.52 7.80
C GLU A 19 -1.42 -10.17 7.59
N PHE A 20 -0.60 -9.66 6.68
CA PHE A 20 0.75 -10.18 6.38
C PHE A 20 1.84 -9.55 7.25
N ASN A 21 1.48 -8.67 8.18
CA ASN A 21 2.44 -8.08 9.11
C ASN A 21 2.96 -9.08 10.14
N MET A 22 4.16 -8.81 10.63
CA MET A 22 4.86 -9.66 11.59
C MET A 22 4.32 -9.58 13.03
N GLY A 23 3.09 -10.06 13.22
CA GLY A 23 2.50 -10.32 14.54
C GLY A 23 2.26 -9.05 15.34
N GLY A 24 1.49 -8.11 14.79
CA GLY A 24 1.17 -6.88 15.50
C GLY A 24 0.04 -6.07 14.88
N GLY A 25 -0.74 -5.44 15.76
CA GLY A 25 -1.78 -4.49 15.41
C GLY A 25 -1.41 -3.10 15.92
N ASN A 26 -2.17 -2.10 15.49
CA ASN A 26 -2.08 -0.79 16.11
C ASN A 26 -3.41 -0.50 16.79
N VAL A 27 -3.35 -0.07 18.03
CA VAL A 27 -4.51 0.38 18.81
C VAL A 27 -4.37 1.89 18.96
N ILE A 28 -5.46 2.62 18.80
CA ILE A 28 -5.49 4.04 19.14
C ILE A 28 -5.80 4.11 20.63
N ASP A 29 -4.92 4.76 21.38
CA ASP A 29 -5.21 5.18 22.74
C ASP A 29 -5.89 6.55 22.65
N ASP A 30 -7.22 6.54 22.72
CA ASP A 30 -8.05 7.74 22.60
C ASP A 30 -7.80 8.72 23.76
N GLU A 31 -7.44 8.22 24.96
CA GLU A 31 -7.15 9.05 26.12
C GLU A 31 -5.79 9.74 25.98
N ALA A 32 -4.78 9.00 25.55
CA ALA A 32 -3.42 9.52 25.41
C ALA A 32 -3.13 10.17 24.05
N GLY A 33 -4.09 10.13 23.11
CA GLY A 33 -4.02 10.77 21.79
C GLY A 33 -2.90 10.21 20.90
N HIS A 34 -2.46 8.97 21.13
CA HIS A 34 -1.37 8.36 20.37
C HIS A 34 -1.68 6.92 19.97
N LYS A 35 -0.94 6.45 18.96
CA LYS A 35 -1.09 5.12 18.41
C LYS A 35 -0.11 4.16 19.09
N ILE A 36 -0.63 3.14 19.77
CA ILE A 36 0.15 2.08 20.37
C ILE A 36 0.36 0.97 19.35
N ARG A 37 1.62 0.64 19.09
CA ARG A 37 1.99 -0.52 18.26
C ARG A 37 2.23 -1.73 19.16
N VAL A 38 1.38 -2.73 19.04
CA VAL A 38 1.52 -4.00 19.77
C VAL A 38 2.20 -5.01 18.86
N ARG A 39 3.23 -5.70 19.33
CA ARG A 39 3.88 -6.79 18.59
C ARG A 39 4.09 -8.01 19.49
N HIS A 40 3.63 -9.16 19.05
CA HIS A 40 3.83 -10.43 19.71
C HIS A 40 3.65 -11.59 18.71
N ARG A 41 4.52 -12.62 18.74
CA ARG A 41 4.45 -13.78 17.83
C ARG A 41 3.09 -14.50 17.86
N ARG A 42 2.40 -14.52 19.00
CA ARG A 42 1.03 -15.07 19.07
C ARG A 42 -0.03 -14.31 18.27
N LEU A 43 0.27 -13.13 17.73
CA LEU A 43 -0.64 -12.33 16.91
C LEU A 43 -0.54 -12.64 15.40
N TYR A 44 0.35 -13.56 14.99
CA TYR A 44 0.40 -14.03 13.61
C TYR A 44 -0.89 -14.71 13.18
N ALA A 45 -1.40 -14.40 11.99
CA ALA A 45 -2.42 -15.20 11.35
C ALA A 45 -1.91 -16.63 11.18
N ASP A 46 -2.77 -17.60 11.49
CA ASP A 46 -2.50 -19.02 11.28
C ASP A 46 -2.92 -19.44 9.86
N LEU A 47 -3.94 -18.78 9.30
CA LEU A 47 -4.43 -18.93 7.93
C LEU A 47 -4.88 -17.58 7.39
N ILE A 48 -4.54 -17.28 6.14
CA ILE A 48 -5.06 -16.15 5.39
C ILE A 48 -5.72 -16.68 4.13
N VAL A 49 -6.99 -16.35 3.91
CA VAL A 49 -7.77 -16.80 2.75
C VAL A 49 -8.01 -15.59 1.84
N LEU A 50 -7.38 -15.60 0.67
CA LEU A 50 -7.61 -14.59 -0.36
C LEU A 50 -8.81 -15.01 -1.21
N ASP A 51 -10.00 -14.55 -0.83
CA ASP A 51 -11.25 -14.82 -1.54
C ASP A 51 -11.79 -13.51 -2.15
N PRO A 52 -11.84 -13.37 -3.49
CA PRO A 52 -12.31 -12.14 -4.12
C PRO A 52 -13.79 -11.85 -3.83
N VAL A 53 -14.63 -12.87 -3.58
CA VAL A 53 -16.05 -12.68 -3.24
C VAL A 53 -16.20 -11.89 -1.95
N MET A 54 -15.27 -12.08 -1.01
CA MET A 54 -15.26 -11.37 0.28
C MET A 54 -14.87 -9.89 0.15
N THR A 55 -14.46 -9.46 -1.04
CA THR A 55 -14.15 -8.06 -1.35
C THR A 55 -15.29 -7.33 -2.04
N GLU A 56 -16.32 -8.05 -2.52
CA GLU A 56 -17.51 -7.46 -3.14
C GLU A 56 -18.20 -6.47 -2.19
N GLY A 57 -18.62 -5.32 -2.72
CA GLY A 57 -19.24 -4.25 -1.94
C GLY A 57 -18.26 -3.40 -1.12
N THR A 58 -16.95 -3.69 -1.15
CA THR A 58 -15.95 -2.77 -0.61
C THR A 58 -15.98 -1.48 -1.42
N PRO A 59 -16.26 -0.30 -0.81
CA PRO A 59 -16.39 0.93 -1.56
C PRO A 59 -15.12 1.28 -2.34
N ASP A 60 -15.26 1.75 -3.58
CA ASP A 60 -14.16 2.17 -4.46
C ASP A 60 -13.11 3.02 -3.75
N TRP A 61 -13.55 4.00 -2.97
CA TRP A 61 -12.65 4.91 -2.27
C TRP A 61 -11.70 4.18 -1.30
N LEU A 62 -12.17 3.09 -0.68
CA LEU A 62 -11.39 2.26 0.25
C LEU A 62 -10.57 1.23 -0.52
N TRP A 63 -11.17 0.58 -1.51
CA TRP A 63 -10.51 -0.43 -2.34
C TRP A 63 -9.30 0.15 -3.08
N LEU A 64 -9.51 1.26 -3.81
CA LEU A 64 -8.47 1.90 -4.61
C LEU A 64 -7.37 2.52 -3.75
N SER A 65 -7.75 3.22 -2.67
CA SER A 65 -6.74 3.84 -1.79
C SER A 65 -5.89 2.81 -1.06
N THR A 66 -6.46 1.65 -0.69
CA THR A 66 -5.67 0.55 -0.12
C THR A 66 -4.85 -0.18 -1.18
N GLY A 67 -5.29 -0.24 -2.43
CA GLY A 67 -4.48 -0.73 -3.55
C GLY A 67 -3.26 0.15 -3.84
N VAL A 68 -3.42 1.47 -3.81
CA VAL A 68 -2.29 2.43 -3.87
C VAL A 68 -1.35 2.24 -2.70
N LYS A 69 -1.88 1.95 -1.51
CA LYS A 69 -1.05 1.61 -0.35
C LYS A 69 -0.22 0.34 -0.58
N ALA A 70 -0.77 -0.68 -1.23
CA ALA A 70 -0.01 -1.86 -1.61
C ALA A 70 1.12 -1.50 -2.60
N LEU A 71 0.88 -0.58 -3.54
CA LEU A 71 1.93 -0.07 -4.43
C LEU A 71 3.01 0.70 -3.66
N ASP A 72 2.62 1.52 -2.68
CA ASP A 72 3.52 2.20 -1.75
C ASP A 72 4.41 1.20 -0.99
N HIS A 73 3.87 0.06 -0.54
CA HIS A 73 4.69 -1.04 0.00
C HIS A 73 5.73 -1.55 -0.99
N CYS A 74 5.34 -1.82 -2.24
CA CYS A 74 6.27 -2.30 -3.26
C CYS A 74 7.43 -1.33 -3.45
N ILE A 75 7.10 -0.05 -3.64
CA ILE A 75 8.06 1.00 -3.95
C ILE A 75 9.03 1.19 -2.77
N GLU A 76 8.54 1.33 -1.54
CA GLU A 76 9.44 1.56 -0.40
C GLU A 76 10.35 0.36 -0.15
N ARG A 77 9.88 -0.87 -0.40
CA ARG A 77 10.70 -2.07 -0.23
C ARG A 77 11.85 -2.16 -1.22
N LEU A 78 11.77 -1.50 -2.38
CA LEU A 78 12.84 -1.52 -3.38
C LEU A 78 14.06 -0.72 -2.93
N TYR A 79 13.87 0.36 -2.17
CA TYR A 79 14.95 1.29 -1.82
C TYR A 79 15.10 1.57 -0.33
N THR A 80 14.27 0.97 0.53
CA THR A 80 14.46 1.09 1.99
C THR A 80 15.74 0.41 2.44
N THR A 81 16.32 0.94 3.52
CA THR A 81 17.51 0.36 4.14
C THR A 81 17.21 -1.04 4.65
N GLY A 82 18.01 -2.03 4.22
CA GLY A 82 17.83 -3.44 4.57
C GLY A 82 17.19 -4.29 3.46
N ASN A 83 16.80 -3.69 2.33
CA ASN A 83 16.39 -4.42 1.12
C ASN A 83 17.39 -5.56 0.80
N GLN A 84 16.83 -6.71 0.37
CA GLN A 84 17.57 -7.87 -0.08
C GLN A 84 17.16 -8.19 -1.52
N PRO A 85 18.07 -8.58 -2.42
CA PRO A 85 17.74 -8.82 -3.83
C PRO A 85 16.60 -9.83 -4.06
N ALA A 86 16.44 -10.82 -3.17
CA ALA A 86 15.35 -11.80 -3.23
C ALA A 86 13.95 -11.18 -3.08
N ILE A 87 13.84 -9.94 -2.59
CA ILE A 87 12.58 -9.23 -2.39
C ILE A 87 12.19 -8.44 -3.64
N ASP A 88 13.16 -8.02 -4.47
CA ASP A 88 12.91 -7.15 -5.61
C ASP A 88 11.93 -7.79 -6.61
N ALA A 89 12.15 -9.05 -6.98
CA ALA A 89 11.31 -9.75 -7.96
C ALA A 89 9.82 -9.81 -7.55
N PRO A 90 9.45 -10.29 -6.34
CA PRO A 90 8.05 -10.35 -5.94
C PRO A 90 7.42 -8.96 -5.79
N VAL A 91 8.14 -7.93 -5.30
CA VAL A 91 7.55 -6.59 -5.17
C VAL A 91 7.41 -5.87 -6.51
N LEU A 92 8.30 -6.11 -7.48
CA LEU A 92 8.17 -5.60 -8.85
C LEU A 92 7.00 -6.27 -9.59
N ALA A 93 6.85 -7.58 -9.44
CA ALA A 93 5.69 -8.30 -9.99
C ALA A 93 4.38 -7.81 -9.36
N ALA A 94 4.37 -7.59 -8.03
CA ALA A 94 3.21 -7.01 -7.35
C ALA A 94 2.87 -5.61 -7.87
N ALA A 95 3.86 -4.75 -8.11
CA ALA A 95 3.64 -3.42 -8.68
C ALA A 95 3.01 -3.50 -10.09
N GLU A 96 3.55 -4.36 -10.96
CA GLU A 96 2.99 -4.62 -12.29
C GLU A 96 1.54 -5.11 -12.24
N MET A 97 1.25 -6.04 -11.33
CA MET A 97 -0.11 -6.53 -11.10
C MET A 97 -1.04 -5.41 -10.61
N ILE A 98 -0.59 -4.51 -9.73
CA ILE A 98 -1.40 -3.37 -9.26
C ILE A 98 -1.68 -2.40 -10.41
N PHE A 99 -0.67 -2.01 -11.19
CA PHE A 99 -0.88 -1.15 -12.37
C PHE A 99 -1.87 -1.76 -13.38
N THR A 100 -1.87 -3.09 -13.50
CA THR A 100 -2.69 -3.81 -14.47
C THR A 100 -4.11 -4.08 -13.98
N HIS A 101 -4.28 -4.52 -12.74
CA HIS A 101 -5.54 -5.09 -12.24
C HIS A 101 -6.33 -4.14 -11.35
N LEU A 102 -5.69 -3.18 -10.67
CA LEU A 102 -6.41 -2.25 -9.82
C LEU A 102 -7.39 -1.37 -10.63
N PRO A 103 -7.04 -0.82 -11.81
CA PRO A 103 -8.00 -0.11 -12.65
C PRO A 103 -9.15 -1.01 -13.12
N LYS A 104 -8.86 -2.26 -13.53
CA LYS A 104 -9.88 -3.22 -13.97
C LYS A 104 -10.86 -3.56 -12.86
N SER A 105 -10.35 -3.73 -11.63
CA SER A 105 -11.19 -4.02 -10.46
C SER A 105 -12.16 -2.89 -10.10
N ARG A 106 -11.93 -1.68 -10.60
CA ARG A 106 -12.84 -0.53 -10.48
C ARG A 106 -13.96 -0.56 -11.52
N GLU A 107 -13.69 -1.09 -12.71
CA GLU A 107 -14.67 -1.12 -13.81
C GLU A 107 -15.87 -2.00 -13.46
N SER A 108 -15.64 -3.07 -12.68
CA SER A 108 -16.69 -3.90 -12.13
C SER A 108 -16.27 -4.50 -10.79
N ASP A 109 -17.05 -4.22 -9.75
CA ASP A 109 -16.90 -4.85 -8.44
C ASP A 109 -17.06 -6.37 -8.45
N ASN A 110 -17.63 -6.94 -9.52
CA ASN A 110 -17.87 -8.36 -9.70
C ASN A 110 -16.83 -9.04 -10.60
N ASP A 111 -15.78 -8.32 -11.04
CA ASP A 111 -14.64 -8.94 -11.71
C ASP A 111 -13.76 -9.66 -10.69
N SER A 112 -14.17 -10.88 -10.33
CA SER A 112 -13.51 -11.70 -9.32
C SER A 112 -12.03 -11.97 -9.66
N GLU A 113 -11.69 -12.03 -10.94
CA GLU A 113 -10.30 -12.24 -11.37
C GLU A 113 -9.46 -10.99 -11.10
N ALA A 114 -9.92 -9.80 -11.51
CA ALA A 114 -9.22 -8.57 -11.21
C ALA A 114 -9.04 -8.34 -9.70
N ARG A 115 -10.06 -8.65 -8.89
CA ARG A 115 -9.98 -8.53 -7.42
C ARG A 115 -9.04 -9.55 -6.80
N LEU A 116 -9.05 -10.80 -7.28
CA LEU A 116 -8.12 -11.82 -6.81
C LEU A 116 -6.66 -11.44 -7.13
N GLN A 117 -6.39 -10.96 -8.34
CA GLN A 117 -5.04 -10.49 -8.70
C GLN A 117 -4.61 -9.30 -7.83
N CYS A 118 -5.52 -8.38 -7.47
CA CYS A 118 -5.21 -7.32 -6.51
C CYS A 118 -4.87 -7.86 -5.11
N LEU A 119 -5.63 -8.84 -4.61
CA LEU A 119 -5.35 -9.49 -3.32
C LEU A 119 -3.98 -10.19 -3.31
N ILE A 120 -3.66 -10.91 -4.38
CA ILE A 120 -2.34 -11.56 -4.55
C ILE A 120 -1.23 -10.52 -4.61
N ALA A 121 -1.44 -9.41 -5.34
CA ALA A 121 -0.47 -8.33 -5.41
C ALA A 121 -0.25 -7.66 -4.05
N ALA A 122 -1.30 -7.44 -3.27
CA ALA A 122 -1.21 -6.91 -1.90
C ALA A 122 -0.46 -7.86 -0.95
N TRP A 123 -0.59 -9.18 -1.13
CA TRP A 123 0.24 -10.14 -0.41
C TRP A 123 1.72 -10.05 -0.82
N MET A 124 1.98 -10.07 -2.13
CA MET A 124 3.35 -10.01 -2.67
C MET A 124 4.06 -8.69 -2.33
N SER A 125 3.31 -7.58 -2.25
CA SER A 125 3.82 -6.27 -1.82
C SER A 125 4.36 -6.28 -0.39
N MET A 126 4.02 -7.29 0.42
CA MET A 126 4.50 -7.45 1.78
C MET A 126 5.77 -8.32 1.90
N MET A 127 6.32 -8.80 0.78
CA MET A 127 7.53 -9.62 0.83
C MET A 127 8.70 -8.89 1.50
N GLY A 128 9.31 -9.54 2.50
CA GLY A 128 10.39 -8.94 3.31
C GLY A 128 9.93 -8.12 4.52
N ALA A 129 8.62 -8.03 4.83
CA ALA A 129 8.11 -7.38 6.04
C ALA A 129 8.81 -7.79 7.35
N PRO A 130 9.26 -9.06 7.51
CA PRO A 130 9.99 -9.46 8.70
C PRO A 130 11.38 -8.86 8.85
N ASN A 131 11.99 -8.43 7.74
CA ASN A 131 13.44 -8.22 7.69
C ASN A 131 13.82 -6.75 7.88
N PHE A 132 12.95 -5.80 7.50
CA PHE A 132 13.23 -4.37 7.59
C PHE A 132 11.94 -3.53 7.63
N ALA A 133 12.09 -2.27 8.02
CA ALA A 133 10.99 -1.32 8.13
C ALA A 133 10.58 -0.71 6.78
N THR A 134 9.34 -0.22 6.72
CA THR A 134 8.86 0.67 5.67
C THR A 134 9.60 2.01 5.70
N GLY A 135 9.49 2.80 4.63
CA GLY A 135 10.26 4.01 4.41
C GLY A 135 9.56 5.31 4.86
N LEU A 136 9.95 6.39 4.20
CA LEU A 136 9.55 7.77 4.52
C LEU A 136 8.06 8.06 4.26
N SER A 137 7.46 7.48 3.22
CA SER A 137 6.03 7.65 2.91
C SER A 137 5.18 7.10 4.05
N HIS A 138 5.49 5.90 4.54
CA HIS A 138 4.82 5.34 5.71
C HIS A 138 5.07 6.15 6.98
N ALA A 139 6.29 6.67 7.19
CA ALA A 139 6.60 7.49 8.36
C ALA A 139 5.78 8.78 8.39
N ILE A 140 5.66 9.47 7.26
CA ILE A 140 4.80 10.67 7.12
C ILE A 140 3.34 10.28 7.30
N GLY A 141 2.88 9.20 6.66
CA GLY A 141 1.50 8.71 6.77
C GLY A 141 1.09 8.34 8.20
N HIS A 142 2.00 7.80 9.00
CA HIS A 142 1.74 7.54 10.42
C HIS A 142 1.49 8.82 11.23
N ILE A 143 2.19 9.91 10.91
CA ILE A 143 1.99 11.20 11.58
C ILE A 143 0.67 11.84 11.12
N LEU A 144 0.43 11.88 9.81
CA LEU A 144 -0.79 12.47 9.24
C LEU A 144 -2.04 11.72 9.67
N GLY A 145 -2.01 10.38 9.62
CA GLY A 145 -3.16 9.55 9.98
C GLY A 145 -3.57 9.70 11.44
N VAL A 146 -2.62 9.83 12.37
CA VAL A 146 -2.92 10.05 13.80
C VAL A 146 -3.43 11.47 14.03
N LYS A 147 -2.72 12.48 13.49
CA LYS A 147 -3.03 13.88 13.78
C LYS A 147 -4.34 14.36 13.13
N TYR A 148 -4.69 13.80 11.97
CA TYR A 148 -5.78 14.29 11.14
C TYR A 148 -6.83 13.21 10.82
N SER A 149 -6.74 12.03 11.43
CA SER A 149 -7.69 10.92 11.21
C SER A 149 -7.85 10.51 9.73
N VAL A 150 -6.79 10.70 8.93
CA VAL A 150 -6.77 10.36 7.50
C VAL A 150 -6.48 8.88 7.32
N GLY A 151 -7.24 8.21 6.44
CA GLY A 151 -6.99 6.82 6.06
C GLY A 151 -5.58 6.64 5.47
N HIS A 152 -4.87 5.59 5.88
CA HIS A 152 -3.48 5.35 5.47
C HIS A 152 -3.35 5.20 3.94
N GLY A 153 -4.37 4.65 3.26
CA GLY A 153 -4.41 4.61 1.80
C GLY A 153 -4.25 6.00 1.18
N TYR A 154 -5.02 6.98 1.68
CA TYR A 154 -4.94 8.36 1.22
C TYR A 154 -3.61 9.03 1.53
N THR A 155 -3.01 8.75 2.69
CA THR A 155 -1.68 9.31 2.96
C THR A 155 -0.67 8.79 1.94
N SER A 156 -0.69 7.49 1.63
CA SER A 156 0.19 6.89 0.62
C SER A 156 -0.02 7.48 -0.78
N CYS A 157 -1.27 7.77 -1.17
CA CYS A 157 -1.61 8.42 -2.45
C CYS A 157 -0.88 9.77 -2.62
N VAL A 158 -0.75 10.51 -1.53
CA VAL A 158 -0.24 11.90 -1.54
C VAL A 158 1.26 11.94 -1.35
N THR A 159 1.78 11.09 -0.47
CA THR A 159 3.17 11.16 -0.05
C THR A 159 4.10 10.43 -1.01
N GLN A 160 3.65 9.31 -1.57
CA GLN A 160 4.59 8.40 -2.23
C GLN A 160 5.24 8.97 -3.49
N PRO A 161 4.54 9.63 -4.43
CA PRO A 161 5.19 10.23 -5.60
C PRO A 161 6.31 11.21 -5.24
N TYR A 162 6.10 12.05 -4.22
CA TYR A 162 7.09 13.02 -3.75
C TYR A 162 8.25 12.36 -3.00
N VAL A 163 7.98 11.28 -2.26
CA VAL A 163 9.02 10.51 -1.59
C VAL A 163 9.91 9.81 -2.63
N MET A 164 9.35 9.36 -3.75
CA MET A 164 10.14 8.84 -4.88
C MET A 164 11.05 9.92 -5.47
N GLU A 165 10.53 11.13 -5.70
CA GLU A 165 11.34 12.27 -6.17
C GLU A 165 12.46 12.63 -5.19
N PHE A 166 12.14 12.71 -3.88
CA PHE A 166 13.10 13.00 -2.82
C PHE A 166 14.21 11.94 -2.76
N ASN A 167 13.85 10.66 -2.83
CA ASN A 167 14.81 9.56 -2.77
C ASN A 167 15.52 9.30 -4.11
N ARG A 168 15.13 9.96 -5.20
CA ARG A 168 15.62 9.67 -6.55
C ARG A 168 17.14 9.65 -6.62
N ALA A 169 17.80 10.65 -6.04
CA ALA A 169 19.26 10.80 -6.05
C ALA A 169 20.03 9.60 -5.43
N VAL A 170 19.36 8.75 -4.66
CA VAL A 170 19.97 7.57 -4.02
C VAL A 170 19.28 6.26 -4.39
N SER A 171 18.24 6.30 -5.23
CA SER A 171 17.42 5.12 -5.56
C SER A 171 17.04 5.01 -7.04
N ALA A 172 17.60 5.86 -7.91
CA ALA A 172 17.25 5.92 -9.33
C ALA A 172 17.30 4.56 -10.03
N ASP A 173 18.32 3.73 -9.77
CA ASP A 173 18.43 2.40 -10.37
C ASP A 173 17.26 1.48 -10.00
N LYS A 174 16.85 1.50 -8.74
CA LYS A 174 15.71 0.72 -8.23
C LYS A 174 14.39 1.23 -8.80
N GLN A 175 14.22 2.55 -8.87
CA GLN A 175 13.04 3.16 -9.49
C GLN A 175 12.99 2.89 -11.01
N ALA A 176 14.13 2.79 -11.69
CA ALA A 176 14.17 2.39 -13.10
C ALA A 176 13.72 0.94 -13.32
N LEU A 177 13.86 0.05 -12.32
CA LEU A 177 13.24 -1.28 -12.37
C LEU A 177 11.72 -1.17 -12.31
N LEU A 178 11.20 -0.38 -11.37
CA LEU A 178 9.77 -0.11 -11.22
C LEU A 178 9.16 0.51 -12.48
N ALA A 179 9.88 1.40 -13.15
CA ALA A 179 9.44 2.01 -14.41
C ALA A 179 9.05 0.97 -15.46
N ARG A 180 9.79 -0.15 -15.54
CA ARG A 180 9.47 -1.25 -16.45
C ARG A 180 8.23 -2.02 -16.00
N SER A 181 8.10 -2.29 -14.70
CA SER A 181 6.90 -2.91 -14.12
C SER A 181 5.65 -2.03 -14.28
N ALA A 182 5.80 -0.71 -14.34
CA ALA A 182 4.74 0.23 -14.67
C ALA A 182 4.40 0.29 -16.18
N GLY A 183 5.05 -0.53 -17.01
CA GLY A 183 4.83 -0.56 -18.46
C GLY A 183 5.49 0.57 -19.24
N LEU A 184 6.38 1.36 -18.63
CA LEU A 184 7.05 2.47 -19.30
C LEU A 184 8.16 1.95 -20.23
N ASN A 185 8.22 2.49 -21.45
CA ASN A 185 9.34 2.25 -22.35
C ASN A 185 10.57 3.05 -21.89
N THR A 186 11.48 2.37 -21.20
CA THR A 186 12.71 2.95 -20.66
C THR A 186 13.94 2.81 -21.58
N ARG A 187 13.75 2.34 -22.81
CA ARG A 187 14.88 2.11 -23.73
C ARG A 187 15.59 3.42 -24.05
N GLY A 188 16.89 3.46 -23.75
CA GLY A 188 17.73 4.65 -23.98
C GLY A 188 17.57 5.76 -22.93
N MET A 189 16.75 5.55 -21.91
CA MET A 189 16.66 6.47 -20.76
C MET A 189 17.77 6.16 -19.76
N SER A 190 18.29 7.21 -19.11
CA SER A 190 19.12 7.02 -17.92
C SER A 190 18.28 6.56 -16.73
N ALA A 191 18.90 5.96 -15.70
CA ALA A 191 18.20 5.59 -14.47
C ALA A 191 17.46 6.79 -13.84
N GLU A 192 18.09 7.97 -13.84
CA GLU A 192 17.50 9.21 -13.33
C GLU A 192 16.25 9.64 -14.11
N THR A 193 16.31 9.57 -15.44
CA THR A 193 15.17 9.90 -16.30
C THR A 193 14.04 8.87 -16.13
N SER A 194 14.38 7.58 -15.99
CA SER A 194 13.39 6.53 -15.73
C SER A 194 12.74 6.67 -14.35
N ALA A 195 13.52 7.05 -13.33
CA ALA A 195 13.03 7.32 -11.98
C ALA A 195 12.05 8.51 -11.96
N GLU A 196 12.38 9.59 -12.65
CA GLU A 196 11.48 10.74 -12.83
C GLU A 196 10.16 10.33 -13.51
N ALA A 197 10.27 9.57 -14.60
CA ALA A 197 9.11 9.14 -15.37
C ALA A 197 8.17 8.24 -14.56
N VAL A 198 8.71 7.32 -13.75
CA VAL A 198 7.88 6.44 -12.93
C VAL A 198 7.27 7.15 -11.73
N ALA A 199 7.97 8.11 -11.11
CA ALA A 199 7.37 8.93 -10.05
C ALA A 199 6.13 9.69 -10.57
N ARG A 200 6.23 10.26 -11.78
CA ARG A 200 5.08 10.88 -12.47
C ARG A 200 4.00 9.87 -12.83
N ALA A 201 4.37 8.69 -13.34
CA ALA A 201 3.39 7.66 -13.66
C ALA A 201 2.62 7.16 -12.43
N VAL A 202 3.26 7.08 -11.26
CA VAL A 202 2.58 6.76 -10.00
C VAL A 202 1.60 7.88 -9.62
N ASP A 203 1.99 9.14 -9.74
CA ASP A 203 1.10 10.29 -9.49
C ASP A 203 -0.11 10.31 -10.43
N ASP A 204 0.13 10.14 -11.74
CA ASP A 204 -0.91 10.06 -12.77
C ASP A 204 -1.84 8.85 -12.54
N PHE A 205 -1.29 7.72 -12.11
CA PHE A 205 -2.07 6.52 -11.77
C PHE A 205 -3.03 6.79 -10.60
N VAL A 206 -2.55 7.44 -9.55
CA VAL A 206 -3.38 7.85 -8.40
C VAL A 206 -4.46 8.84 -8.85
N LEU A 207 -4.09 9.84 -9.65
CA LEU A 207 -5.02 10.83 -10.20
C LEU A 207 -6.12 10.18 -11.06
N GLY A 208 -5.75 9.23 -11.93
CA GLY A 208 -6.67 8.49 -12.79
C GLY A 208 -7.69 7.66 -12.02
N MET A 209 -7.34 7.23 -10.80
CA MET A 209 -8.27 6.57 -9.87
C MET A 209 -9.24 7.53 -9.16
N GLY A 210 -9.12 8.84 -9.37
CA GLY A 210 -9.91 9.85 -8.65
C GLY A 210 -9.49 9.97 -7.18
N LEU A 211 -8.31 9.48 -6.83
CA LEU A 211 -7.73 9.58 -5.50
C LEU A 211 -6.93 10.89 -5.38
N PRO A 212 -6.77 11.42 -4.16
CA PRO A 212 -6.07 12.68 -4.00
C PRO A 212 -4.58 12.51 -4.27
N THR A 213 -4.06 13.39 -5.13
CA THR A 213 -2.63 13.57 -5.39
C THR A 213 -2.19 14.92 -4.85
N ALA A 214 -0.87 15.16 -4.79
CA ALA A 214 -0.38 16.49 -4.44
C ALA A 214 -0.15 17.42 -5.66
N SER A 215 -0.19 16.89 -6.89
CA SER A 215 -0.27 17.68 -8.14
C SER A 215 -1.69 18.14 -8.48
N GLY A 216 -2.70 17.40 -8.03
CA GLY A 216 -4.12 17.74 -8.14
C GLY A 216 -4.52 18.82 -7.13
N THR A 217 -5.71 19.41 -7.31
CA THR A 217 -6.23 20.32 -6.29
C THR A 217 -6.50 19.53 -5.01
N TRP A 218 -5.58 19.62 -4.05
CA TRP A 218 -5.77 19.19 -2.67
C TRP A 218 -6.87 20.04 -2.02
N ARG A 219 -8.12 19.73 -2.34
CA ARG A 219 -9.24 20.10 -1.49
C ARG A 219 -9.23 19.04 -0.42
N PHE A 220 -8.87 19.38 0.81
CA PHE A 220 -9.23 18.55 1.97
C PHE A 220 -10.73 18.26 1.84
N PRO A 221 -11.15 17.05 1.40
CA PRO A 221 -12.56 16.76 1.33
C PRO A 221 -13.00 16.73 2.79
N SER A 222 -14.07 17.42 3.13
CA SER A 222 -14.76 17.24 4.41
C SER A 222 -15.11 15.77 4.68
N LEU A 223 -15.06 14.89 3.66
CA LEU A 223 -15.16 13.44 3.77
C LEU A 223 -13.95 12.75 4.42
N ILE A 224 -12.72 13.25 4.27
CA ILE A 224 -11.52 12.62 4.85
C ILE A 224 -11.48 12.76 6.38
N PHE A 225 -12.17 13.78 6.93
CA PHE A 225 -12.25 14.07 8.36
C PHE A 225 -13.55 13.58 9.02
N ARG A 226 -14.40 12.81 8.33
CA ARG A 226 -15.53 12.16 9.01
C ARG A 226 -14.96 11.23 10.07
N ARG A 227 -15.38 11.45 11.33
CA ARG A 227 -14.90 10.62 12.45
C ARG A 227 -15.32 9.17 12.15
N SER A 228 -14.60 8.20 12.70
CA SER A 228 -14.93 6.77 12.58
C SER A 228 -16.39 6.41 12.94
N HIS A 229 -17.09 7.31 13.62
CA HIS A 229 -18.48 7.17 14.06
C HIS A 229 -19.51 7.58 13.00
N ASP A 230 -19.10 8.23 11.90
CA ASP A 230 -20.00 8.70 10.84
C ASP A 230 -20.18 7.65 9.71
N TRP A 231 -19.59 6.46 9.88
CA TRP A 231 -19.58 5.36 8.92
C TRP A 231 -20.40 4.14 9.39
N PHE A 232 -21.14 4.28 10.50
CA PHE A 232 -22.11 3.31 11.03
C PHE A 232 -23.46 3.98 11.29
#